data_AF-A0AAV4PFL0-F1
#
_entry.id   AF-A0AAV4PFL0-F1
#
_cell.length_a   1.000
_cell.length_b   1.000
_cell.length_c   1.000
_cell.angle_alpha   90.00
_cell.angle_beta   90.00
_cell.angle_gamma   90.00
#
_symmetry.space_group_name_H-M   'P 1'
#
loop_
_entity.id
_entity.type
_entity.pdbx_description
1 polymer ?
#
loop_
_entity_poly.entity_id
_entity_poly.type
_entity_poly.pdbx_seq_one_letter_code
_entity_poly.pdbx_strand_id
1 'polypeptide(L)'
;MDLAALNLQRARDHGIPGYNEYRQFCNLTKAKSFDDLVKEIPSHIVERLKKIYKFWYETSNPLLRFTEGQLTEIRKSTLSKILCDNSDSIESIQRSAFDLPDPFMNPRVSCSSLQSVDLEQWKERISCTVGRVTIDVGSADRISPCVMCTCTKEGVTHLSIPENQQLLPSSLYFLKESVLADHVCKVQCAYAFRAFPQVDIARMVGF
;
A
#
# COMPACT_ATOMS: atom_id res chain seq x y z
N MET A 1 -31.22 -8.12 -12.52
CA MET A 1 -30.72 -7.47 -13.75
C MET A 1 -30.07 -6.15 -13.36
N ASP A 2 -28.76 -5.96 -13.58
CA ASP A 2 -28.12 -4.64 -13.41
C ASP A 2 -28.38 -3.82 -14.67
N LEU A 3 -29.51 -3.13 -14.61
CA LEU A 3 -30.00 -2.32 -15.70
C LEU A 3 -29.01 -1.22 -16.09
N ALA A 4 -28.24 -0.70 -15.13
CA ALA A 4 -27.34 0.41 -15.36
C ALA A 4 -26.13 -0.03 -16.19
N ALA A 5 -25.52 -1.17 -15.86
CA ALA A 5 -24.45 -1.75 -16.64
C ALA A 5 -24.91 -2.23 -18.03
N LEU A 6 -26.12 -2.82 -18.13
CA LEU A 6 -26.71 -3.22 -19.41
C LEU A 6 -26.85 -2.03 -20.37
N ASN A 7 -27.26 -0.88 -19.84
CA ASN A 7 -27.39 0.36 -20.60
C ASN A 7 -26.02 0.93 -21.02
N LEU A 8 -24.97 0.77 -20.22
CA LEU A 8 -23.60 1.15 -20.60
C LEU A 8 -23.02 0.25 -21.70
N GLN A 9 -23.28 -1.05 -21.64
CA GLN A 9 -22.78 -1.98 -22.66
C GLN A 9 -23.53 -1.83 -23.99
N ARG A 10 -24.87 -1.64 -23.97
CA ARG A 10 -25.63 -1.26 -25.17
C ARG A 10 -25.20 0.07 -25.74
N ALA A 11 -24.79 1.01 -24.89
CA ALA A 11 -24.22 2.26 -25.37
C ALA A 11 -22.91 2.01 -26.13
N ARG A 12 -22.00 1.16 -25.62
CA ARG A 12 -20.75 0.81 -26.34
C ARG A 12 -21.00 0.06 -27.64
N ASP A 13 -21.90 -0.93 -27.65
CA ASP A 13 -22.21 -1.73 -28.85
C ASP A 13 -22.84 -0.88 -29.97
N HIS A 14 -23.59 0.15 -29.60
CA HIS A 14 -24.14 1.13 -30.55
C HIS A 14 -23.21 2.32 -30.82
N GLY A 15 -21.96 2.28 -30.32
CA GLY A 15 -20.97 3.33 -30.53
C GLY A 15 -21.37 4.68 -29.96
N ILE A 16 -22.20 4.71 -28.91
CA ILE A 16 -22.66 5.92 -28.22
C ILE A 16 -21.44 6.66 -27.65
N PRO A 17 -21.17 7.91 -28.07
CA PRO A 17 -20.05 8.71 -27.59
C PRO A 17 -20.01 8.89 -26.07
N GLY A 18 -18.83 9.23 -25.54
CA GLY A 18 -18.67 9.54 -24.13
C GLY A 18 -19.46 10.79 -23.70
N TYR A 19 -19.72 10.93 -22.40
CA TYR A 19 -20.51 12.02 -21.84
C TYR A 19 -20.08 13.43 -22.30
N ASN A 20 -18.76 13.69 -22.38
CA ASN A 20 -18.23 14.99 -22.81
C ASN A 20 -18.44 15.30 -24.31
N GLU A 21 -18.56 14.27 -25.15
CA GLU A 21 -18.88 14.46 -26.58
C GLU A 21 -20.34 14.89 -26.73
N TYR A 22 -21.25 14.27 -25.97
CA TYR A 22 -22.66 14.68 -25.91
C TYR A 22 -22.87 16.09 -25.33
N ARG A 23 -22.08 16.49 -24.32
CA ARG A 23 -22.13 17.86 -23.79
C ARG A 23 -21.84 18.89 -24.89
N GLN A 24 -20.78 18.67 -25.67
CA GLN A 24 -20.43 19.59 -26.76
C GLN A 24 -21.47 19.61 -27.88
N PHE A 25 -22.02 18.44 -28.24
CA PHE A 25 -23.09 18.36 -29.24
C PHE A 25 -24.32 19.21 -28.85
N CYS A 26 -24.60 19.35 -27.55
CA CYS A 26 -25.67 20.19 -27.02
C CYS A 26 -25.25 21.65 -26.72
N ASN A 27 -24.15 22.16 -27.30
CA ASN A 27 -23.60 23.50 -27.06
C ASN A 27 -23.16 23.78 -25.61
N LEU A 28 -22.74 22.75 -24.85
CA LEU A 28 -22.18 22.88 -23.49
C LEU A 28 -20.65 22.67 -23.48
N THR A 29 -19.99 23.11 -22.41
CA THR A 29 -18.54 22.92 -22.21
C THR A 29 -18.19 21.50 -21.73
N LYS A 30 -17.03 20.97 -22.13
CA LYS A 30 -16.50 19.70 -21.59
C LYS A 30 -16.19 19.85 -20.09
N ALA A 31 -16.65 18.90 -19.29
CA ALA A 31 -16.36 18.85 -17.87
C ALA A 31 -15.03 18.13 -17.61
N LYS A 32 -14.17 18.73 -16.78
CA LYS A 32 -12.87 18.20 -16.34
C LYS A 32 -12.80 18.01 -14.83
N SER A 33 -13.69 18.66 -14.10
CA SER A 33 -13.82 18.63 -12.66
C SER A 33 -15.30 18.53 -12.26
N PHE A 34 -15.57 18.20 -11.00
CA PHE A 34 -16.94 18.20 -10.48
C PHE A 34 -17.57 19.59 -10.51
N ASP A 35 -16.78 20.66 -10.36
CA ASP A 35 -17.29 22.04 -10.39
C ASP A 35 -17.83 22.44 -11.77
N ASP A 36 -17.31 21.84 -12.84
CA ASP A 36 -17.79 22.07 -14.22
C ASP A 36 -19.20 21.52 -14.45
N LEU A 37 -19.76 20.75 -13.51
CA LEU A 37 -21.08 20.14 -13.60
C LEU A 37 -22.17 20.96 -12.90
N VAL A 38 -21.80 22.00 -12.13
CA VAL A 38 -22.73 22.75 -11.26
C VAL A 38 -23.79 23.53 -12.04
N LYS A 39 -23.53 23.84 -13.31
CA LYS A 39 -24.47 24.56 -14.17
C LYS A 39 -25.61 23.65 -14.68
N GLU A 40 -25.41 22.34 -14.69
CA GLU A 40 -26.34 21.36 -15.30
C GLU A 40 -26.82 20.30 -14.31
N ILE A 41 -26.05 20.00 -13.29
CA ILE A 41 -26.39 19.07 -12.21
C ILE A 41 -26.63 19.91 -10.95
N PRO A 42 -27.74 19.69 -10.22
CA PRO A 42 -28.01 20.43 -8.99
C PRO A 42 -26.81 20.36 -8.03
N SER A 43 -26.42 21.52 -7.48
CA SER A 43 -25.20 21.65 -6.67
C SER A 43 -25.14 20.63 -5.53
N HIS A 44 -26.27 20.30 -4.90
CA HIS A 44 -26.32 19.31 -3.81
C HIS A 44 -25.92 17.88 -4.27
N ILE A 45 -26.17 17.51 -5.53
CA ILE A 45 -25.75 16.22 -6.09
C ILE A 45 -24.26 16.24 -6.41
N VAL A 46 -23.75 17.33 -7.01
CA VAL A 46 -22.32 17.51 -7.26
C VAL A 46 -21.53 17.42 -5.96
N GLU A 47 -22.00 18.09 -4.91
CA GLU A 47 -21.40 18.02 -3.58
C GLU A 47 -21.46 16.62 -2.98
N ARG A 48 -22.55 15.87 -3.21
CA ARG A 48 -22.64 14.47 -2.78
C ARG A 48 -21.63 13.59 -3.53
N LEU A 49 -21.47 13.77 -4.83
CA LEU A 49 -20.49 13.03 -5.64
C LEU A 49 -19.06 13.32 -5.15
N LYS A 50 -18.70 14.59 -4.95
CA LYS A 50 -17.41 14.97 -4.36
C LYS A 50 -17.15 14.26 -3.03
N LYS A 51 -18.16 14.17 -2.17
CA LYS A 51 -18.06 13.48 -0.86
C LYS A 51 -17.89 11.97 -1.00
N ILE A 52 -18.65 11.32 -1.89
CA ILE A 52 -18.59 9.87 -2.09
C ILE A 52 -17.22 9.45 -2.62
N TYR A 53 -16.73 10.14 -3.66
CA TYR A 53 -15.47 9.77 -4.30
C TYR A 53 -14.23 10.19 -3.48
N LYS A 54 -14.39 10.97 -2.41
CA LYS A 54 -13.31 11.36 -1.50
C LYS A 54 -12.70 10.18 -0.73
N PHE A 55 -13.53 9.22 -0.31
CA PHE A 55 -13.14 8.10 0.56
C PHE A 55 -13.00 6.78 -0.20
N TRP A 56 -12.69 6.85 -1.49
CA TRP A 56 -12.31 5.69 -2.29
C TRP A 56 -11.16 4.94 -1.59
N TYR A 57 -11.30 3.62 -1.43
CA TYR A 57 -10.39 2.84 -0.57
C TYR A 57 -8.95 2.77 -1.12
N GLU A 58 -8.75 2.91 -2.44
CA GLU A 58 -7.41 3.05 -3.05
C GLU A 58 -7.07 4.52 -3.38
N THR A 59 -7.53 5.47 -2.58
CA THR A 59 -7.17 6.88 -2.73
C THR A 59 -5.67 7.10 -2.49
N SER A 60 -5.07 8.03 -3.24
CA SER A 60 -3.67 8.44 -3.03
C SER A 60 -3.51 9.45 -1.89
N ASN A 61 -4.61 9.90 -1.27
CA ASN A 61 -4.58 10.86 -0.18
C ASN A 61 -3.93 10.24 1.08
N PRO A 62 -2.78 10.74 1.56
CA PRO A 62 -2.06 10.16 2.69
C PRO A 62 -2.85 10.16 4.01
N LEU A 63 -3.86 11.03 4.16
CA LEU A 63 -4.68 11.11 5.37
C LEU A 63 -5.88 10.16 5.36
N LEU A 64 -6.23 9.58 4.21
CA LEU A 64 -7.44 8.78 4.02
C LEU A 64 -7.15 7.37 3.51
N ARG A 65 -5.99 7.15 2.89
CA ARG A 65 -5.62 5.86 2.31
C ARG A 65 -5.48 4.80 3.40
N PHE A 66 -5.77 3.56 3.02
CA PHE A 66 -5.31 2.40 3.77
C PHE A 66 -3.80 2.22 3.58
N THR A 67 -3.14 1.53 4.53
CA THR A 67 -1.75 1.11 4.34
C THR A 67 -1.66 0.04 3.25
N GLU A 68 -0.48 -0.15 2.66
CA GLU A 68 -0.29 -1.22 1.66
C GLU A 68 -0.58 -2.62 2.23
N GLY A 69 -0.28 -2.84 3.52
CA GLY A 69 -0.63 -4.08 4.23
C GLY A 69 -2.15 -4.28 4.29
N GLN A 70 -2.89 -3.23 4.69
CA GLN A 70 -4.36 -3.26 4.72
C GLN A 70 -4.96 -3.44 3.32
N LEU A 71 -4.45 -2.76 2.28
CA LEU A 71 -4.92 -2.94 0.91
C LEU A 71 -4.68 -4.35 0.38
N THR A 72 -3.55 -4.96 0.74
CA THR A 72 -3.24 -6.34 0.37
C THR A 72 -4.28 -7.31 0.95
N GLU A 73 -4.71 -7.09 2.19
CA GLU A 73 -5.75 -7.90 2.83
C GLU A 73 -7.15 -7.62 2.27
N ILE A 74 -7.51 -6.35 2.03
CA ILE A 74 -8.78 -6.00 1.38
C ILE A 74 -8.90 -6.70 0.03
N ARG A 75 -7.84 -6.71 -0.79
CA ARG A 75 -7.82 -7.31 -2.14
C ARG A 75 -7.98 -8.83 -2.15
N LYS A 76 -7.73 -9.53 -1.04
CA LYS A 76 -8.03 -10.97 -0.91
C LYS A 76 -9.54 -11.26 -0.77
N SER A 77 -10.33 -10.25 -0.41
CA SER A 77 -11.77 -10.42 -0.18
C SER A 77 -12.47 -10.89 -1.46
N THR A 78 -13.26 -11.95 -1.33
CA THR A 78 -14.12 -12.44 -2.42
C THR A 78 -15.56 -12.53 -1.94
N LEU A 79 -16.53 -12.31 -2.83
CA LEU A 79 -17.94 -12.47 -2.49
C LEU A 79 -18.24 -13.91 -2.04
N SER A 80 -17.57 -14.92 -2.61
CA SER A 80 -17.70 -16.31 -2.19
C SER A 80 -17.29 -16.52 -0.73
N LYS A 81 -16.18 -15.92 -0.30
CA LYS A 81 -15.76 -15.98 1.10
C LYS A 81 -16.75 -15.27 2.03
N ILE A 82 -17.23 -14.10 1.62
CA ILE A 82 -18.25 -13.35 2.39
C ILE A 82 -19.50 -14.20 2.58
N LEU A 83 -19.98 -14.88 1.54
CA LEU A 83 -21.14 -15.76 1.64
C LEU A 83 -20.88 -16.97 2.56
N CYS A 84 -19.72 -17.60 2.46
CA CYS A 84 -19.31 -18.70 3.36
C CYS A 84 -19.28 -18.25 4.83
N ASP A 85 -18.68 -17.10 5.12
CA ASP A 85 -18.48 -16.63 6.50
C ASP A 85 -19.79 -16.16 7.16
N ASN A 86 -20.82 -15.89 6.38
CA ASN A 86 -22.10 -15.36 6.84
C ASN A 86 -23.28 -16.32 6.58
N SER A 87 -23.01 -17.59 6.29
CA SER A 87 -24.06 -18.58 6.04
C SER A 87 -23.74 -19.93 6.69
N ASP A 88 -24.63 -20.37 7.58
CA ASP A 88 -24.52 -21.67 8.24
C ASP A 88 -24.80 -22.87 7.32
N SER A 89 -25.38 -22.61 6.14
CA SER A 89 -25.80 -23.67 5.19
C SER A 89 -24.85 -23.86 4.01
N ILE A 90 -23.79 -23.04 3.90
CA ILE A 90 -22.85 -23.09 2.77
C ILE A 90 -21.52 -23.67 3.23
N GLU A 91 -21.28 -24.95 2.93
CA GLU A 91 -20.00 -25.63 3.23
C GLU A 91 -19.03 -25.62 2.03
N SER A 92 -19.58 -25.47 0.82
CA SER A 92 -18.80 -25.35 -0.42
C SER A 92 -19.47 -24.41 -1.42
N ILE A 93 -18.66 -23.66 -2.15
CA ILE A 93 -19.08 -22.66 -3.13
C ILE A 93 -18.06 -22.53 -4.25
N GLN A 94 -18.46 -22.03 -5.41
CA GLN A 94 -17.56 -21.71 -6.49
C GLN A 94 -16.63 -20.54 -6.15
N ARG A 95 -15.44 -20.48 -6.75
CA ARG A 95 -14.44 -19.45 -6.43
C ARG A 95 -14.91 -18.04 -6.81
N SER A 96 -15.54 -17.89 -7.97
CA SER A 96 -16.15 -16.63 -8.44
C SER A 96 -17.66 -16.69 -8.32
N ALA A 97 -18.23 -16.03 -7.31
CA ALA A 97 -19.67 -16.11 -7.02
C ALA A 97 -20.59 -15.56 -8.12
N PHE A 98 -20.12 -14.62 -8.95
CA PHE A 98 -20.91 -14.05 -10.05
C PHE A 98 -20.90 -14.92 -11.33
N ASP A 99 -19.95 -15.85 -11.44
CA ASP A 99 -19.88 -16.78 -12.56
C ASP A 99 -20.63 -18.07 -12.22
N LEU A 100 -21.11 -18.76 -13.27
CA LEU A 100 -21.69 -20.08 -13.09
C LEU A 100 -20.61 -21.08 -12.63
N PRO A 101 -20.97 -22.06 -11.80
CA PRO A 101 -20.05 -23.13 -11.41
C PRO A 101 -19.69 -23.99 -12.64
N ASP A 102 -18.41 -24.34 -12.75
CA ASP A 102 -17.89 -25.22 -13.78
C ASP A 102 -16.82 -26.14 -13.18
N PRO A 103 -16.75 -27.45 -13.48
CA PRO A 103 -15.81 -28.37 -12.85
C PRO A 103 -14.32 -27.99 -13.02
N PHE A 104 -13.96 -27.21 -14.03
CA PHE A 104 -12.57 -26.88 -14.35
C PHE A 104 -12.28 -25.38 -14.21
N MET A 105 -13.15 -24.52 -14.74
CA MET A 105 -12.94 -23.08 -14.79
C MET A 105 -13.38 -22.36 -13.51
N ASN A 106 -14.41 -22.87 -12.83
CA ASN A 106 -14.93 -22.29 -11.59
C ASN A 106 -15.50 -23.37 -10.65
N PRO A 107 -14.65 -24.31 -10.19
CA PRO A 107 -15.12 -25.44 -9.40
C PRO A 107 -15.61 -24.99 -8.05
N ARG A 108 -16.58 -25.74 -7.50
CA ARG A 108 -16.93 -25.62 -6.09
C ARG A 108 -15.79 -26.14 -5.22
N VAL A 109 -15.45 -25.36 -4.20
CA VAL A 109 -14.40 -25.68 -3.22
C VAL A 109 -14.96 -25.55 -1.82
N SER A 110 -14.35 -26.22 -0.85
CA SER A 110 -14.73 -26.06 0.55
C SER A 110 -14.48 -24.63 1.01
N CYS A 111 -15.39 -24.07 1.81
CA CYS A 111 -15.27 -22.72 2.35
C CYS A 111 -13.96 -22.50 3.14
N SER A 112 -13.43 -23.54 3.79
CA SER A 112 -12.17 -23.49 4.53
C SER A 112 -10.93 -23.27 3.64
N SER A 113 -11.02 -23.62 2.35
CA SER A 113 -9.94 -23.44 1.38
C SER A 113 -9.90 -22.05 0.74
N LEU A 114 -10.93 -21.23 0.97
CA LEU A 114 -10.98 -19.86 0.49
C LEU A 114 -10.17 -18.94 1.43
N GLN A 115 -9.43 -18.01 0.85
CA GLN A 115 -8.58 -17.08 1.61
C GLN A 115 -9.45 -16.15 2.47
N SER A 116 -9.06 -16.01 3.75
CA SER A 116 -9.63 -15.04 4.68
C SER A 116 -8.80 -13.76 4.67
N VAL A 117 -9.47 -12.64 4.98
CA VAL A 117 -8.80 -11.37 5.27
C VAL A 117 -8.08 -11.48 6.61
N ASP A 118 -6.80 -11.12 6.66
CA ASP A 118 -6.06 -11.00 7.91
C ASP A 118 -6.28 -9.62 8.54
N LEU A 119 -6.97 -9.60 9.69
CA LEU A 119 -7.29 -8.36 10.41
C LEU A 119 -6.14 -7.86 11.31
N GLU A 120 -5.01 -8.58 11.40
CA GLU A 120 -3.85 -8.10 12.14
C GLU A 120 -3.30 -6.79 11.58
N GLN A 121 -3.52 -6.51 10.29
CA GLN A 121 -3.13 -5.25 9.66
C GLN A 121 -3.91 -4.02 10.16
N TRP A 122 -5.02 -4.20 10.88
CA TRP A 122 -5.80 -3.13 11.52
C TRP A 122 -5.50 -2.97 13.00
N LYS A 123 -4.66 -3.83 13.57
CA LYS A 123 -4.30 -3.75 14.98
C LYS A 123 -3.51 -2.46 15.24
N GLU A 124 -4.00 -1.65 16.17
CA GLU A 124 -3.29 -0.47 16.62
C GLU A 124 -1.99 -0.88 17.31
N ARG A 125 -0.87 -0.32 16.84
CA ARG A 125 0.45 -0.56 17.39
C ARG A 125 0.77 0.50 18.42
N ILE A 126 1.34 0.07 19.54
CA ILE A 126 1.96 0.95 20.53
C ILE A 126 3.50 0.96 20.39
N SER A 127 4.06 -0.10 19.82
CA SER A 127 5.49 -0.23 19.53
C SER A 127 5.74 -1.11 18.31
N CYS A 128 6.95 -1.03 17.78
CA CYS A 128 7.46 -1.83 16.68
C CYS A 128 8.72 -2.58 17.13
N THR A 129 8.78 -3.89 16.87
CA THR A 129 9.98 -4.68 17.14
C THR A 129 10.77 -4.92 15.86
N VAL A 130 12.05 -4.52 15.86
CA VAL A 130 12.99 -4.73 14.76
C VAL A 130 14.22 -5.45 15.28
N GLY A 131 14.31 -6.75 14.98
CA GLY A 131 15.35 -7.60 15.56
C GLY A 131 15.19 -7.70 17.08
N ARG A 132 16.13 -7.10 17.82
CA ARG A 132 16.11 -7.04 19.30
C ARG A 132 15.63 -5.72 19.87
N VAL A 133 15.43 -4.70 19.02
CA VAL A 133 15.06 -3.35 19.45
C VAL A 133 13.55 -3.21 19.39
N THR A 134 12.96 -2.67 20.46
CA THR A 134 11.54 -2.29 20.48
C THR A 134 11.46 -0.79 20.54
N ILE A 135 10.76 -0.19 19.57
CA ILE A 135 10.66 1.26 19.39
C ILE A 135 9.20 1.64 19.58
N ASP A 136 8.91 2.54 20.50
CA ASP A 136 7.54 3.04 20.70
C ASP A 136 7.09 3.88 19.50
N VAL A 137 5.79 3.83 19.18
CA VAL A 137 5.23 4.60 18.05
C VAL A 137 5.45 6.09 18.27
N GLY A 138 5.99 6.76 17.24
CA GLY A 138 6.40 8.16 17.28
C GLY A 138 7.89 8.36 17.63
N SER A 139 8.57 7.29 18.06
CA SER A 139 10.00 7.32 18.38
C SER A 139 10.83 6.75 17.22
N ALA A 140 12.14 7.06 17.25
CA ALA A 140 13.12 6.51 16.34
C ALA A 140 14.32 5.99 17.12
N ASP A 141 14.92 4.90 16.65
CA ASP A 141 16.09 4.29 17.26
C ASP A 141 17.06 3.76 16.19
N ARG A 142 18.36 3.71 16.54
CA ARG A 142 19.39 3.13 15.68
C ARG A 142 19.48 1.62 15.94
N ILE A 143 18.99 0.84 14.98
CA ILE A 143 19.03 -0.62 15.07
C ILE A 143 20.37 -1.20 14.61
N SER A 144 21.15 -0.43 13.86
CA SER A 144 22.49 -0.78 13.40
C SER A 144 23.29 0.51 13.11
N PRO A 145 24.62 0.41 12.88
CA PRO A 145 25.45 1.60 12.68
C PRO A 145 24.97 2.54 11.56
N CYS A 146 24.47 1.99 10.44
CA CYS A 146 24.00 2.80 9.31
C CYS A 146 22.48 2.72 9.07
N VAL A 147 21.71 2.12 9.97
CA VAL A 147 20.24 2.04 9.86
C VAL A 147 19.58 2.62 11.10
N MET A 148 18.80 3.67 10.89
CA MET A 148 17.85 4.19 11.87
C MET A 148 16.45 3.77 11.46
N CYS A 149 15.64 3.41 12.44
CA CYS A 149 14.24 3.06 12.23
C CYS A 149 13.35 4.04 12.98
N THR A 150 12.27 4.46 12.34
CA THR A 150 11.19 5.19 13.02
C THR A 150 9.98 4.28 13.09
N CYS A 151 9.41 4.13 14.29
CA CYS A 151 8.16 3.40 14.45
C CYS A 151 7.00 4.37 14.22
N THR A 152 6.20 4.13 13.18
CA THR A 152 5.01 4.91 12.87
C THR A 152 3.75 4.07 13.12
N LYS A 153 2.58 4.71 13.07
CA LYS A 153 1.30 3.98 13.11
C LYS A 153 1.13 3.00 11.95
N GLU A 154 1.80 3.24 10.82
CA GLU A 154 1.77 2.37 9.63
C GLU A 154 2.80 1.22 9.72
N GLY A 155 3.67 1.22 10.73
CA GLY A 155 4.75 0.26 10.89
C GLY A 155 6.13 0.93 10.93
N VAL A 156 7.17 0.12 10.74
CA VAL A 156 8.57 0.56 10.80
C VAL A 156 8.98 1.18 9.48
N THR A 157 9.57 2.36 9.52
CA THR A 157 10.23 2.98 8.38
C THR A 157 11.74 2.99 8.61
N HIS A 158 12.49 2.49 7.63
CA HIS A 158 13.95 2.42 7.68
C HIS A 158 14.56 3.62 6.96
N LEU A 159 15.55 4.24 7.60
CA LEU A 159 16.34 5.34 7.08
C LEU A 159 17.81 4.95 7.09
N SER A 160 18.43 5.00 5.92
CA SER A 160 19.87 4.84 5.81
C SER A 160 20.52 6.11 6.34
N ILE A 161 21.35 6.00 7.37
CA ILE A 161 22.08 7.15 7.91
C ILE A 161 23.28 7.38 7.00
N PRO A 162 23.38 8.49 6.25
CA PRO A 162 24.55 8.73 5.43
C PRO A 162 25.76 8.95 6.34
N GLU A 163 26.76 8.10 6.18
CA GLU A 163 28.10 8.29 6.74
C GLU A 163 28.79 9.45 5.99
N ASN A 164 28.39 10.69 6.27
CA ASN A 164 29.21 11.82 5.84
C ASN A 164 30.53 11.77 6.60
N GLN A 165 31.64 11.90 5.86
CA GLN A 165 33.04 11.76 6.30
C GLN A 165 33.46 12.63 7.51
N GLN A 166 32.56 13.46 8.04
CA GLN A 166 32.77 14.37 9.17
C GLN A 166 31.93 14.04 10.42
N LEU A 167 31.03 13.06 10.38
CA LEU A 167 30.28 12.62 11.56
C LEU A 167 30.90 11.36 12.18
N LEU A 168 32.10 11.55 12.72
CA LEU A 168 32.75 10.69 13.71
C LEU A 168 31.97 10.44 15.04
N PRO A 169 30.81 11.03 15.39
CA PRO A 169 30.15 10.65 16.65
C PRO A 169 29.56 9.24 16.63
N SER A 170 29.28 8.64 15.46
CA SER A 170 28.72 7.28 15.39
C SER A 170 29.72 6.19 15.80
N SER A 171 31.02 6.42 15.62
CA SER A 171 32.10 5.50 16.00
C SER A 171 32.35 5.45 17.52
N LEU A 172 31.72 6.35 18.30
CA LEU A 172 31.71 6.29 19.77
C LEU A 172 30.68 5.30 20.32
N TYR A 173 29.69 4.89 19.52
CA TYR A 173 28.60 4.02 19.97
C TYR A 173 28.67 2.61 19.37
N PHE A 174 29.37 2.42 18.25
CA PHE A 174 29.45 1.14 17.54
C PHE A 174 30.89 0.75 17.22
N LEU A 175 31.23 -0.52 17.47
CA LEU A 175 32.55 -1.09 17.19
C LEU A 175 32.84 -1.08 15.68
N LYS A 176 34.10 -0.88 15.29
CA LYS A 176 34.56 -0.96 13.88
C LYS A 176 34.05 -2.22 13.18
N GLU A 177 34.12 -3.37 13.85
CA GLU A 177 33.65 -4.65 13.34
C GLU A 177 32.15 -4.65 13.01
N SER A 178 31.32 -3.95 13.81
CA SER A 178 29.88 -3.85 13.57
C SER A 178 29.54 -2.99 12.35
N VAL A 179 30.32 -1.92 12.10
CA VAL A 179 30.22 -1.11 10.88
C VAL A 179 30.63 -1.93 9.65
N LEU A 180 31.71 -2.71 9.78
CA LEU A 180 32.18 -3.64 8.75
C LEU A 180 31.25 -4.84 8.52
N ALA A 181 30.36 -5.15 9.45
CA ALA A 181 29.37 -6.21 9.30
C ALA A 181 28.05 -5.72 8.67
N ASP A 182 27.73 -4.44 8.83
CA ASP A 182 26.49 -3.83 8.37
C ASP A 182 26.46 -3.70 6.83
N HIS A 183 25.45 -4.33 6.22
CA HIS A 183 25.27 -4.33 4.77
C HIS A 183 24.94 -2.94 4.19
N VAL A 184 24.22 -2.10 4.93
CA VAL A 184 23.87 -0.74 4.49
C VAL A 184 25.11 0.14 4.51
N CYS A 185 25.94 0.05 5.58
CA CYS A 185 27.23 0.74 5.62
C CYS A 185 28.11 0.34 4.43
N LYS A 186 28.17 -0.97 4.10
CA LYS A 186 28.94 -1.46 2.95
C LYS A 186 28.50 -0.88 1.62
N VAL A 187 27.18 -0.77 1.41
CA VAL A 187 26.62 -0.22 0.16
C VAL A 187 26.89 1.28 0.07
N GLN A 188 26.69 2.03 1.16
CA GLN A 188 26.94 3.47 1.19
C GLN A 188 28.43 3.81 0.98
N CYS A 189 29.32 3.04 1.59
CA CYS A 189 30.76 3.25 1.55
C CYS A 189 31.47 2.30 0.57
N ALA A 190 30.78 1.81 -0.47
CA ALA A 190 31.30 0.83 -1.42
C ALA A 190 32.62 1.27 -2.07
N TYR A 191 32.82 2.58 -2.28
CA TYR A 191 34.08 3.14 -2.77
C TYR A 191 35.24 2.95 -1.76
N ALA A 192 35.01 3.24 -0.48
CA ALA A 192 36.01 3.06 0.58
C ALA A 192 36.37 1.58 0.74
N PHE A 193 35.39 0.67 0.66
CA PHE A 193 35.63 -0.78 0.76
C PHE A 193 36.33 -1.38 -0.46
N ARG A 194 36.13 -0.80 -1.66
CA ARG A 194 36.82 -1.22 -2.89
C ARG A 194 38.23 -0.64 -3.02
N ALA A 195 38.45 0.58 -2.53
CA ALA A 195 39.76 1.23 -2.55
C ALA A 195 40.76 0.61 -1.56
N PHE A 196 40.27 -0.04 -0.50
CA PHE A 196 41.10 -0.69 0.53
C PHE A 196 40.65 -2.15 0.76
N PRO A 197 40.96 -3.08 -0.16
CA PRO A 197 40.57 -4.49 -0.04
C PRO A 197 41.29 -5.24 1.10
N GLN A 198 42.33 -4.63 1.67
CA GLN A 198 43.01 -5.05 2.89
C GLN A 198 43.15 -3.80 3.78
N VAL A 199 42.15 -3.52 4.62
CA VAL A 199 42.37 -2.58 5.73
C VAL A 199 43.27 -3.30 6.72
N ASP A 200 44.58 -3.20 6.52
CA ASP A 200 45.56 -3.60 7.51
C ASP A 200 45.40 -2.71 8.74
N ILE A 201 44.97 -3.32 9.85
CA ILE A 201 44.50 -2.65 11.07
C ILE A 201 45.61 -1.83 11.77
N ALA A 202 46.87 -1.94 11.33
CA ALA A 202 48.01 -1.30 11.97
C ALA A 202 48.28 0.18 11.58
N ARG A 203 47.63 0.74 10.56
CA ARG A 203 48.05 2.04 9.99
C ARG A 203 47.12 3.24 10.19
N MET A 204 46.10 3.11 11.04
CA MET A 204 45.21 4.23 11.45
C MET A 204 45.46 4.72 12.89
N VAL A 205 46.54 4.30 13.54
CA VAL A 205 47.04 4.92 14.77
C VAL A 205 48.46 5.39 14.51
N GLY A 206 48.58 6.60 13.99
CA GLY A 206 49.86 7.20 13.64
C GLY A 206 49.74 8.72 13.62
N PHE A 207 49.53 9.27 14.82
CA PHE A 207 49.41 10.69 15.20
C PHE A 207 48.19 11.45 14.66
#